data_AF-A0A661HSF1-F1
#
_entry.id   AF-A0A661HSF1-F1
#
_cell.length_a   1.000
_cell.length_b   1.000
_cell.length_c   1.000
_cell.angle_alpha   90.00
_cell.angle_beta   90.00
_cell.angle_gamma   90.00
#
_symmetry.space_group_name_H-M   'P 1'
#
loop_
_entity.id
_entity.type
_entity.pdbx_description
1 polymer ?
#
loop_
_entity_poly.entity_id
_entity_poly.type
_entity_poly.pdbx_seq_one_letter_code
_entity_poly.pdbx_strand_id
1 'polypeptide(L)'
;MTWVIILLISFVFISILAFIINSRRTHKKHLEHLQEELKTTKKQKTSQRKKPRVENRPIIRPEVKKTKVEPVKPTPKVEVQPKVEPLIKAEAKVKVKTEKDYSKYNNARAVEQLGLSQEEADMFISELIEQIDSEIPSLEAAINSEDYEKIESISHMIKGSATSLGSGGVADVLVDFNTYSKEGKDIQVLQSHLANLKHHLVDLKAQFG
;
A
#
# COMPACT_ATOMS: atom_id res chain seq x y z
N MET A 1 -10.81 -41.53 25.73
CA MET A 1 -11.39 -40.43 24.93
C MET A 1 -10.37 -39.34 24.57
N THR A 2 -9.45 -38.95 25.45
CA THR A 2 -8.43 -37.92 25.20
C THR A 2 -7.50 -38.20 24.00
N TRP A 3 -7.09 -39.45 23.78
CA TRP A 3 -6.23 -39.84 22.65
C TRP A 3 -6.89 -39.63 21.27
N VAL A 4 -8.20 -39.80 21.17
CA VAL A 4 -8.94 -39.57 19.90
C VAL A 4 -8.95 -38.08 19.55
N ILE A 5 -9.10 -37.22 20.56
CA ILE A 5 -9.07 -35.77 20.38
C ILE A 5 -7.68 -35.30 19.94
N ILE A 6 -6.61 -35.84 20.53
CA ILE A 6 -5.23 -35.52 20.13
C ILE A 6 -4.95 -35.93 18.68
N LEU A 7 -5.44 -37.08 18.24
CA LEU A 7 -5.29 -37.53 16.85
C LEU A 7 -6.04 -36.62 15.86
N LEU A 8 -7.24 -36.15 16.19
CA LEU A 8 -7.99 -35.21 15.36
C LEU A 8 -7.29 -33.85 15.25
N ILE A 9 -6.77 -33.31 16.36
CA ILE A 9 -6.03 -32.04 16.36
C ILE A 9 -4.75 -32.18 15.52
N SER A 10 -4.02 -33.28 15.66
CA SER A 10 -2.81 -33.56 14.86
C SER A 10 -3.13 -33.63 13.36
N PHE A 11 -4.22 -34.28 12.97
CA PHE A 11 -4.63 -34.37 11.56
C PHE A 11 -4.99 -33.02 10.95
N VAL A 12 -5.69 -32.16 11.70
CA VAL A 12 -6.00 -30.79 11.29
C VAL A 12 -4.71 -29.98 11.12
N PHE A 13 -3.77 -30.10 12.06
CA PHE A 13 -2.49 -29.40 11.99
C PHE A 13 -1.64 -29.83 10.78
N ILE A 14 -1.57 -31.14 10.51
CA ILE A 14 -0.88 -31.69 9.33
C ILE A 14 -1.53 -31.20 8.04
N SER A 15 -2.86 -31.13 7.98
CA SER A 15 -3.59 -30.62 6.82
C SER A 15 -3.32 -29.13 6.56
N ILE A 16 -3.24 -28.33 7.62
CA ILE A 16 -2.87 -26.90 7.54
C ILE A 16 -1.42 -26.75 7.07
N LEU A 17 -0.47 -27.53 7.61
CA LEU A 17 0.92 -27.51 7.14
C LEU A 17 1.03 -27.91 5.68
N ALA A 18 0.32 -28.96 5.25
CA ALA A 18 0.30 -29.39 3.87
C ALA A 18 -0.25 -28.29 2.95
N PHE A 19 -1.31 -27.60 3.38
CA PHE A 19 -1.87 -26.46 2.65
C PHE A 19 -0.87 -25.29 2.52
N ILE A 20 -0.19 -24.92 3.61
CA ILE A 20 0.84 -23.86 3.60
C ILE A 20 2.00 -24.23 2.67
N ILE A 21 2.48 -25.47 2.74
CA ILE A 21 3.57 -25.98 1.89
C ILE A 21 3.14 -25.97 0.41
N ASN A 22 1.92 -26.41 0.11
CA ASN A 22 1.38 -26.44 -1.25
C ASN A 22 1.17 -25.02 -1.81
N SER A 23 0.64 -24.11 -0.99
CA SER A 23 0.50 -22.70 -1.33
C SER A 23 1.85 -22.06 -1.67
N ARG A 24 2.87 -22.27 -0.82
CA ARG A 24 4.24 -21.80 -1.09
C ARG A 24 4.85 -22.41 -2.35
N ARG A 25 4.57 -23.68 -2.65
CA ARG A 25 5.06 -24.34 -3.87
C ARG A 25 4.45 -23.75 -5.13
N THR A 26 3.18 -23.35 -5.07
CA THR A 26 2.47 -22.72 -6.19
C THR A 26 3.05 -21.34 -6.50
N HIS A 27 3.37 -20.54 -5.48
CA HIS A 27 4.04 -19.25 -5.66
C HIS A 27 5.44 -19.38 -6.30
N LYS A 28 6.21 -20.42 -5.96
CA LYS A 28 7.53 -20.65 -6.56
C LYS A 28 7.45 -20.92 -8.07
N LYS A 29 6.50 -21.73 -8.53
CA LYS A 29 6.32 -22.04 -9.97
C LYS A 29 5.98 -20.80 -10.79
N HIS A 30 5.14 -19.92 -10.27
CA HIS A 30 4.78 -18.67 -10.94
C HIS A 30 6.00 -17.74 -11.07
N LEU A 31 6.87 -17.70 -10.06
CA LEU A 31 8.08 -16.88 -10.08
C LEU A 31 9.13 -17.42 -11.07
N GLU A 32 9.25 -18.74 -11.18
CA GLU A 32 10.12 -19.39 -12.18
C GLU A 32 9.66 -19.10 -13.62
N HIS A 33 8.35 -19.14 -13.88
CA HIS A 33 7.77 -18.80 -15.19
C HIS A 33 8.07 -17.35 -15.60
N LEU A 34 7.91 -16.40 -14.67
CA LEU A 34 8.23 -14.99 -14.91
C LEU A 34 9.73 -14.78 -15.22
N GLN A 35 10.62 -15.51 -14.55
CA GLN A 35 12.05 -15.44 -14.87
C GLN A 35 12.38 -16.04 -16.23
N GLU A 36 11.66 -17.09 -16.64
CA GLU A 36 11.83 -17.71 -17.95
C GLU A 36 11.35 -16.78 -19.07
N GLU A 37 10.20 -16.13 -18.92
CA GLU A 37 9.70 -15.10 -19.85
C GLU A 37 10.66 -13.90 -19.96
N LEU A 38 11.27 -13.46 -18.86
CA LEU A 38 12.28 -12.39 -18.91
C LEU A 38 13.56 -12.81 -19.66
N LYS A 39 13.94 -14.09 -19.57
CA LYS A 39 15.11 -14.65 -20.30
C LYS A 39 14.81 -14.83 -21.79
N THR A 40 13.64 -15.32 -22.15
CA THR A 40 13.23 -15.48 -23.57
C THR A 40 13.06 -14.11 -24.25
N THR A 41 12.46 -13.14 -23.56
CA THR A 41 12.31 -11.76 -24.05
C THR A 41 13.67 -11.06 -24.25
N LYS A 42 14.66 -11.28 -23.37
CA LYS A 42 16.04 -10.78 -23.57
C LYS A 42 16.77 -11.47 -24.72
N LYS A 43 16.57 -12.77 -24.94
CA LYS A 43 17.19 -13.51 -26.05
C LYS A 43 16.70 -13.01 -27.41
N GLN A 44 15.42 -12.67 -27.51
CA GLN A 44 14.80 -12.14 -28.73
C GLN A 44 15.28 -10.71 -29.06
N LYS A 45 15.51 -9.87 -28.04
CA LYS A 45 16.02 -8.48 -28.22
C LYS A 45 17.49 -8.39 -28.65
N THR A 46 18.29 -9.44 -28.45
CA THR A 46 19.73 -9.45 -28.79
C THR A 46 20.01 -9.90 -30.24
N SER A 47 19.04 -10.48 -30.94
CA SER A 47 19.24 -11.02 -32.30
C SER A 47 19.02 -9.99 -33.44
N GLN A 48 18.44 -8.83 -33.13
CA GLN A 48 18.22 -7.76 -34.12
C GLN A 48 19.01 -6.48 -33.78
N ARG A 49 20.35 -6.53 -33.88
CA ARG A 49 21.14 -5.30 -34.11
C ARG A 49 22.49 -5.61 -34.76
N LYS A 50 22.56 -5.54 -36.10
CA LYS A 50 23.82 -5.40 -36.85
C LYS A 50 24.40 -3.97 -36.61
N LYS A 51 25.71 -3.91 -36.35
CA LYS A 51 26.61 -2.74 -36.14
C LYS A 51 27.09 -2.15 -37.49
N PRO A 52 27.94 -1.08 -37.60
CA PRO A 52 28.57 -0.20 -36.56
C PRO A 52 28.65 1.32 -36.90
N ARG A 53 28.96 2.19 -35.91
CA ARG A 53 29.91 3.30 -36.10
C ARG A 53 30.60 3.68 -34.77
N VAL A 54 31.89 3.97 -34.90
CA VAL A 54 32.98 4.11 -33.92
C VAL A 54 33.01 5.52 -33.31
N GLU A 55 33.28 5.67 -32.01
CA GLU A 55 34.15 6.73 -31.45
C GLU A 55 34.55 6.48 -29.97
N ASN A 56 35.86 6.30 -29.76
CA ASN A 56 36.78 6.51 -28.62
C ASN A 56 36.33 6.70 -27.14
N ARG A 57 36.85 5.76 -26.28
CA ARG A 57 37.61 5.87 -24.98
C ARG A 57 37.20 6.88 -23.87
N PRO A 58 37.69 6.74 -22.62
CA PRO A 58 37.95 5.55 -21.78
C PRO A 58 37.37 5.66 -20.35
N ILE A 59 37.41 4.52 -19.65
CA ILE A 59 37.04 4.29 -18.25
C ILE A 59 37.88 5.14 -17.27
N ILE A 60 37.24 5.81 -16.30
CA ILE A 60 37.86 6.17 -15.02
C ILE A 60 36.86 5.86 -13.89
N ARG A 61 37.21 4.86 -13.08
CA ARG A 61 36.66 4.59 -11.74
C ARG A 61 37.71 5.05 -10.74
N PRO A 62 37.38 5.91 -9.76
CA PRO A 62 38.18 6.04 -8.55
C PRO A 62 37.53 5.23 -7.43
N GLU A 63 38.18 4.13 -7.05
CA GLU A 63 38.12 3.59 -5.69
C GLU A 63 38.94 4.47 -4.73
N VAL A 64 38.86 4.15 -3.44
CA VAL A 64 39.77 4.55 -2.33
C VAL A 64 39.30 5.86 -1.63
N LYS A 65 39.07 5.97 -0.30
CA LYS A 65 39.59 5.27 0.89
C LYS A 65 38.69 5.50 2.12
N LYS A 66 38.72 4.52 3.04
CA LYS A 66 38.21 4.58 4.42
C LYS A 66 39.02 5.58 5.27
N THR A 67 38.37 6.32 6.18
CA THR A 67 38.99 6.77 7.44
C THR A 67 37.92 6.83 8.53
N LYS A 68 38.26 6.20 9.65
CA LYS A 68 37.49 5.93 10.86
C LYS A 68 37.89 6.97 11.91
N VAL A 69 36.96 7.69 12.52
CA VAL A 69 37.15 8.29 13.86
C VAL A 69 35.80 8.32 14.59
N GLU A 70 35.77 7.70 15.76
CA GLU A 70 34.80 7.83 16.87
C GLU A 70 35.68 7.95 18.15
N PRO A 71 35.19 8.31 19.34
CA PRO A 71 33.97 9.05 19.72
C PRO A 71 34.25 10.16 20.75
N VAL A 72 33.42 11.21 20.87
CA VAL A 72 33.35 12.03 22.10
C VAL A 72 31.89 12.45 22.39
N LYS A 73 31.40 12.06 23.57
CA LYS A 73 30.24 12.57 24.31
C LYS A 73 30.76 12.98 25.72
N PRO A 74 30.05 13.75 26.58
CA PRO A 74 28.71 14.35 26.42
C PRO A 74 28.55 15.83 26.89
N THR A 75 27.51 16.49 26.33
CA THR A 75 26.55 17.54 26.82
C THR A 75 26.79 18.35 28.11
N PRO A 76 26.36 19.64 28.19
CA PRO A 76 24.94 19.97 28.49
C PRO A 76 24.31 21.21 27.79
N LYS A 77 23.13 20.95 27.17
CA LYS A 77 21.81 21.61 27.29
C LYS A 77 21.70 23.12 27.63
N VAL A 78 21.21 23.93 26.67
CA VAL A 78 20.20 25.01 26.87
C VAL A 78 19.29 25.07 25.64
N GLU A 79 18.05 25.44 25.88
CA GLU A 79 16.81 25.16 25.15
C GLU A 79 16.27 26.41 24.42
N VAL A 80 15.34 26.16 23.49
CA VAL A 80 14.28 27.05 22.96
C VAL A 80 14.50 27.78 21.60
N GLN A 81 13.65 27.35 20.66
CA GLN A 81 13.28 27.83 19.31
C GLN A 81 12.48 29.17 19.35
N PRO A 82 12.18 29.92 18.24
CA PRO A 82 11.81 29.37 16.93
C PRO A 82 12.29 30.08 15.66
N LYS A 83 12.26 29.25 14.62
CA LYS A 83 12.63 29.45 13.24
C LYS A 83 11.44 30.01 12.46
N VAL A 84 11.61 31.21 11.89
CA VAL A 84 10.74 31.75 10.84
C VAL A 84 11.64 32.00 9.64
N GLU A 85 11.48 31.20 8.58
CA GLU A 85 11.32 31.73 7.22
C GLU A 85 10.99 30.59 6.24
N PRO A 86 10.07 30.85 5.29
CA PRO A 86 9.52 29.84 4.39
C PRO A 86 10.40 29.71 3.15
N LEU A 87 10.88 28.49 2.87
CA LEU A 87 11.45 28.16 1.57
C LEU A 87 10.48 27.26 0.81
N ILE A 88 9.49 27.88 0.18
CA ILE A 88 8.77 27.28 -0.95
C ILE A 88 9.81 27.12 -2.07
N LYS A 89 10.27 25.89 -2.32
CA LYS A 89 10.92 25.57 -3.59
C LYS A 89 10.75 24.10 -3.99
N ALA A 90 9.85 23.95 -4.97
CA ALA A 90 9.85 22.97 -6.04
C ALA A 90 9.61 21.49 -5.67
N GLU A 91 8.32 21.13 -5.54
CA GLU A 91 7.88 19.74 -5.62
C GLU A 91 7.23 19.48 -7.00
N ALA A 92 7.68 18.41 -7.64
CA ALA A 92 7.10 17.89 -8.85
C ALA A 92 5.64 17.52 -8.57
N LYS A 93 4.72 18.18 -9.28
CA LYS A 93 3.26 18.03 -9.09
C LYS A 93 2.81 16.59 -9.32
N VAL A 94 2.69 15.80 -8.26
CA VAL A 94 1.69 14.73 -8.21
C VAL A 94 0.35 15.44 -8.13
N LYS A 95 -0.43 15.43 -9.21
CA LYS A 95 -1.80 15.95 -9.17
C LYS A 95 -2.64 15.02 -8.29
N VAL A 96 -2.82 15.39 -7.02
CA VAL A 96 -3.82 14.76 -6.17
C VAL A 96 -5.19 15.10 -6.75
N LYS A 97 -6.03 14.07 -6.93
CA LYS A 97 -7.40 14.25 -7.41
C LYS A 97 -8.19 15.13 -6.43
N THR A 98 -9.08 15.93 -6.99
CA THR A 98 -9.98 16.79 -6.23
C THR A 98 -11.28 16.06 -5.92
N GLU A 99 -12.03 16.56 -4.94
CA GLU A 99 -13.31 15.99 -4.49
C GLU A 99 -14.30 15.64 -5.63
N LYS A 100 -14.34 16.45 -6.70
CA LYS A 100 -15.24 16.23 -7.85
C LYS A 100 -14.85 15.06 -8.75
N ASP A 101 -13.64 14.53 -8.58
CA ASP A 101 -13.11 13.44 -9.40
C ASP A 101 -13.53 12.06 -8.90
N TYR A 102 -14.21 12.00 -7.74
CA TYR A 102 -14.56 10.76 -7.06
C TYR A 102 -16.02 10.35 -7.27
N SER A 103 -16.25 9.04 -7.35
CA SER A 103 -17.55 8.48 -7.65
C SER A 103 -18.54 8.69 -6.51
N LYS A 104 -19.83 8.82 -6.83
CA LYS A 104 -20.88 8.77 -5.80
C LYS A 104 -21.05 7.34 -5.28
N TYR A 105 -21.64 7.23 -4.09
CA TYR A 105 -22.06 5.95 -3.52
C TYR A 105 -22.98 5.19 -4.51
N ASN A 106 -22.70 3.91 -4.68
CA ASN A 106 -23.51 2.99 -5.50
C ASN A 106 -23.23 1.54 -5.09
N ASN A 107 -24.17 0.93 -4.36
CA ASN A 107 -24.08 -0.45 -3.88
C ASN A 107 -24.68 -1.49 -4.82
N ALA A 108 -25.03 -1.15 -6.08
CA ALA A 108 -25.63 -2.09 -7.02
C ALA A 108 -24.80 -3.38 -7.15
N ARG A 109 -23.47 -3.27 -7.10
CA ARG A 109 -22.59 -4.44 -7.07
C ARG A 109 -22.84 -5.35 -5.86
N ALA A 110 -23.01 -4.78 -4.68
CA ALA A 110 -23.23 -5.52 -3.45
C ALA A 110 -24.57 -6.27 -3.49
N VAL A 111 -25.62 -5.58 -3.97
CA VAL A 111 -26.96 -6.17 -4.07
C VAL A 111 -27.04 -7.19 -5.21
N GLU A 112 -26.64 -6.80 -6.43
CA GLU A 112 -26.85 -7.61 -7.63
C GLU A 112 -25.83 -8.73 -7.79
N GLN A 113 -24.57 -8.51 -7.42
CA GLN A 113 -23.50 -9.49 -7.66
C GLN A 113 -23.14 -10.31 -6.42
N LEU A 114 -23.19 -9.71 -5.22
CA LEU A 114 -22.94 -10.42 -3.98
C LEU A 114 -24.22 -11.03 -3.39
N GLY A 115 -25.38 -10.70 -3.95
CA GLY A 115 -26.68 -11.25 -3.53
C GLY A 115 -27.14 -10.77 -2.17
N LEU A 116 -26.63 -9.62 -1.72
CA LEU A 116 -27.06 -9.00 -0.47
C LEU A 116 -28.43 -8.36 -0.66
N SER A 117 -29.26 -8.43 0.38
CA SER A 117 -30.39 -7.51 0.51
C SER A 117 -29.89 -6.07 0.66
N GLN A 118 -30.78 -5.11 0.40
CA GLN A 118 -30.44 -3.70 0.60
C GLN A 118 -30.09 -3.43 2.06
N GLU A 119 -30.84 -4.02 2.99
CA GLU A 119 -30.64 -3.89 4.44
C GLU A 119 -29.29 -4.46 4.90
N GLU A 120 -28.87 -5.61 4.36
CA GLU A 120 -27.54 -6.18 4.63
C GLU A 120 -26.42 -5.30 4.06
N ALA A 121 -26.61 -4.78 2.83
CA ALA A 121 -25.63 -3.88 2.23
C ALA A 121 -25.45 -2.60 3.07
N ASP A 122 -26.55 -2.04 3.57
CA ASP A 122 -26.55 -0.83 4.42
C ASP A 122 -25.90 -1.10 5.79
N MET A 123 -26.13 -2.28 6.36
CA MET A 123 -25.46 -2.74 7.58
C MET A 123 -23.95 -2.84 7.37
N PHE A 124 -23.49 -3.48 6.29
CA PHE A 124 -22.06 -3.59 6.01
C PHE A 124 -21.41 -2.24 5.67
N ILE A 125 -22.15 -1.29 5.09
CA ILE A 125 -21.66 0.08 4.93
C ILE A 125 -21.46 0.75 6.29
N SER A 126 -22.39 0.55 7.23
CA SER A 126 -22.26 1.08 8.60
C SER A 126 -21.04 0.48 9.32
N GLU A 127 -20.81 -0.83 9.20
CA GLU A 127 -19.62 -1.50 9.73
C GLU A 127 -18.32 -0.98 9.07
N LEU A 128 -18.34 -0.76 7.75
CA LEU A 128 -17.21 -0.17 7.04
C LEU A 128 -16.89 1.24 7.56
N ILE A 129 -17.90 2.06 7.80
CA ILE A 129 -17.74 3.41 8.35
C ILE A 129 -17.04 3.35 9.71
N GLU A 130 -17.52 2.49 10.62
CA GLU A 130 -16.92 2.29 11.94
C GLU A 130 -15.48 1.78 11.84
N GLN A 131 -15.22 0.84 10.94
CA GLN A 131 -13.88 0.33 10.69
C GLN A 131 -12.94 1.46 10.25
N ILE A 132 -13.35 2.28 9.28
CA ILE A 132 -12.53 3.40 8.81
C ILE A 132 -12.27 4.40 9.94
N ASP A 133 -13.29 4.77 10.70
CA ASP A 133 -13.15 5.68 11.85
C ASP A 133 -12.11 5.17 12.86
N SER A 134 -12.18 3.88 13.18
CA SER A 134 -11.26 3.26 14.13
C SER A 134 -9.81 3.23 13.64
N GLU A 135 -9.60 3.21 12.32
CA GLU A 135 -8.28 3.13 11.70
C GLU A 135 -7.70 4.50 11.29
N ILE A 136 -8.49 5.57 11.29
CA ILE A 136 -7.99 6.94 11.02
C ILE A 136 -6.81 7.31 11.93
N PRO A 137 -6.87 7.11 13.27
CA PRO A 137 -5.73 7.43 14.14
C PRO A 137 -4.47 6.61 13.80
N SER A 138 -4.65 5.34 13.42
CA SER A 138 -3.55 4.46 12.99
C SER A 138 -2.92 4.95 11.69
N LEU A 139 -3.73 5.39 10.72
CA LEU A 139 -3.25 5.98 9.47
C LEU A 139 -2.50 7.29 9.71
N GLU A 140 -3.03 8.17 10.57
CA GLU A 140 -2.36 9.40 10.96
C GLU A 140 -0.99 9.14 11.59
N ALA A 141 -0.94 8.22 12.55
CA ALA A 141 0.30 7.83 13.20
C ALA A 141 1.31 7.28 12.17
N ALA A 142 0.87 6.39 11.29
CA ALA A 142 1.71 5.79 10.26
C ALA A 142 2.23 6.83 9.24
N ILE A 143 1.41 7.80 8.84
CA ILE A 143 1.84 8.93 7.99
C ILE A 143 2.89 9.76 8.70
N ASN A 144 2.67 10.12 9.96
CA ASN A 144 3.58 10.94 10.74
C ASN A 144 4.92 10.25 11.02
N SER A 145 4.93 8.92 11.11
CA SER A 145 6.13 8.12 11.27
C SER A 145 6.75 7.64 9.95
N GLU A 146 6.19 8.06 8.81
CA GLU A 146 6.60 7.59 7.47
C GLU A 146 6.61 6.06 7.33
N ASP A 147 5.68 5.38 8.00
CA ASP A 147 5.52 3.92 7.93
C ASP A 147 4.65 3.53 6.73
N TYR A 148 5.26 3.57 5.54
CA TYR A 148 4.59 3.28 4.28
C TYR A 148 4.01 1.85 4.22
N GLU A 149 4.65 0.87 4.87
CA GLU A 149 4.15 -0.51 4.93
C GLU A 149 2.86 -0.60 5.74
N LYS A 150 2.80 0.11 6.88
CA LYS A 150 1.59 0.18 7.69
C LYS A 150 0.45 0.93 6.99
N ILE A 151 0.76 2.03 6.30
CA ILE A 151 -0.21 2.76 5.47
C ILE A 151 -0.75 1.84 4.37
N GLU A 152 0.12 1.12 3.66
CA GLU A 152 -0.27 0.18 2.62
C GLU A 152 -1.16 -0.93 3.20
N SER A 153 -0.77 -1.51 4.34
CA SER A 153 -1.51 -2.59 4.99
C SER A 153 -2.92 -2.17 5.39
N ILE A 154 -3.06 -1.02 6.07
CA ILE A 154 -4.37 -0.51 6.50
C ILE A 154 -5.24 -0.17 5.29
N SER A 155 -4.70 0.61 4.35
CA SER A 155 -5.44 1.02 3.16
C SER A 155 -5.86 -0.18 2.29
N HIS A 156 -5.01 -1.20 2.16
CA HIS A 156 -5.33 -2.42 1.41
C HIS A 156 -6.50 -3.18 2.02
N MET A 157 -6.46 -3.38 3.34
CA MET A 157 -7.49 -4.08 4.09
C MET A 157 -8.85 -3.40 3.92
N ILE A 158 -8.93 -2.10 4.18
CA ILE A 158 -10.18 -1.34 4.13
C ILE A 158 -10.70 -1.23 2.68
N LYS A 159 -9.80 -1.01 1.70
CA LYS A 159 -10.16 -0.90 0.28
C LYS A 159 -10.95 -2.09 -0.23
N GLY A 160 -10.61 -3.30 0.22
CA GLY A 160 -11.28 -4.54 -0.19
C GLY A 160 -12.78 -4.44 0.04
N SER A 161 -13.18 -4.17 1.28
CA SER A 161 -14.56 -3.98 1.69
C SER A 161 -15.19 -2.76 1.02
N ALA A 162 -14.49 -1.63 0.98
CA ALA A 162 -14.99 -0.39 0.38
C ALA A 162 -15.37 -0.53 -1.10
N THR A 163 -14.55 -1.26 -1.87
CA THR A 163 -14.75 -1.49 -3.31
C THR A 163 -15.85 -2.51 -3.57
N SER A 164 -15.96 -3.56 -2.75
CA SER A 164 -17.02 -4.56 -2.91
C SER A 164 -18.39 -4.00 -2.57
N LEU A 165 -18.48 -3.14 -1.56
CA LEU A 165 -19.72 -2.53 -1.10
C LEU A 165 -20.15 -1.32 -1.94
N GLY A 166 -19.27 -0.79 -2.78
CA GLY A 166 -19.60 0.35 -3.65
C GLY A 166 -19.70 1.69 -2.90
N SER A 167 -18.81 1.90 -1.93
CA SER A 167 -18.77 3.10 -1.07
C SER A 167 -18.41 4.42 -1.79
N GLY A 168 -18.33 4.42 -3.13
CA GLY A 168 -18.05 5.61 -3.95
C GLY A 168 -16.66 6.20 -3.65
N GLY A 169 -16.62 7.50 -3.37
CA GLY A 169 -15.38 8.24 -3.17
C GLY A 169 -14.48 7.68 -2.06
N VAL A 170 -15.05 7.02 -1.04
CA VAL A 170 -14.26 6.30 -0.04
C VAL A 170 -13.43 5.19 -0.69
N ALA A 171 -14.04 4.36 -1.54
CA ALA A 171 -13.33 3.30 -2.26
C ALA A 171 -12.26 3.87 -3.19
N ASP A 172 -12.61 4.90 -3.96
CA ASP A 172 -11.70 5.51 -4.93
C ASP A 172 -10.47 6.14 -4.25
N VAL A 173 -10.67 6.84 -3.12
CA VAL A 173 -9.57 7.39 -2.33
C VAL A 173 -8.70 6.27 -1.78
N LEU A 174 -9.28 5.20 -1.23
CA LEU A 174 -8.51 4.07 -0.70
C LEU A 174 -7.72 3.33 -1.80
N VAL A 175 -8.23 3.30 -3.04
CA VAL A 175 -7.48 2.82 -4.22
C VAL A 175 -6.27 3.69 -4.48
N ASP A 176 -6.46 5.01 -4.57
CA ASP A 176 -5.38 5.96 -4.85
C ASP A 176 -4.34 5.94 -3.71
N PHE A 177 -4.80 5.98 -2.47
CA PHE A 177 -3.98 5.99 -1.26
C PHE A 177 -3.12 4.72 -1.15
N ASN A 178 -3.70 3.54 -1.36
CA ASN A 178 -2.98 2.27 -1.37
C ASN A 178 -2.00 2.13 -2.55
N THR A 179 -2.34 2.72 -3.69
CA THR A 179 -1.45 2.71 -4.86
C THR A 179 -0.26 3.63 -4.61
N TYR A 180 -0.51 4.83 -4.09
CA TYR A 180 0.53 5.79 -3.78
C TYR A 180 1.46 5.28 -2.67
N SER A 181 0.94 4.65 -1.62
CA SER A 181 1.77 4.17 -0.49
C SER A 181 2.81 3.11 -0.86
N LYS A 182 2.64 2.41 -2.00
CA LYS A 182 3.57 1.37 -2.48
C LYS A 182 4.84 1.92 -3.10
N GLU A 183 4.73 3.07 -3.76
CA GLU A 183 5.80 3.61 -4.63
C GLU A 183 6.16 5.05 -4.28
N GLY A 184 5.21 5.81 -3.74
CA GLY A 184 5.32 7.20 -3.37
C GLY A 184 5.85 7.41 -1.95
N LYS A 185 6.61 8.48 -1.77
CA LYS A 185 7.22 8.87 -0.49
C LYS A 185 6.97 10.32 -0.10
N ASP A 186 6.06 10.99 -0.80
CA ASP A 186 5.68 12.36 -0.46
C ASP A 186 4.58 12.31 0.61
N ILE A 187 4.95 12.74 1.81
CA ILE A 187 4.05 12.82 2.96
C ILE A 187 2.87 13.75 2.68
N GLN A 188 3.08 14.85 1.92
CA GLN A 188 1.99 15.79 1.63
C GLN A 188 0.91 15.15 0.75
N VAL A 189 1.30 14.26 -0.16
CA VAL A 189 0.35 13.49 -0.99
C VAL A 189 -0.44 12.51 -0.12
N LEU A 190 0.22 11.80 0.80
CA LEU A 190 -0.45 10.89 1.74
C LEU A 190 -1.42 11.63 2.67
N GLN A 191 -1.02 12.80 3.19
CA GLN A 191 -1.88 13.67 3.99
C GLN A 191 -3.09 14.16 3.19
N SER A 192 -2.90 14.48 1.91
CA SER A 192 -4.00 14.88 1.02
C SER A 192 -4.98 13.72 0.78
N HIS A 193 -4.48 12.49 0.59
CA HIS A 193 -5.34 11.31 0.50
C HIS A 193 -6.12 11.06 1.80
N LEU A 194 -5.47 11.19 2.96
CA LEU A 194 -6.16 11.07 4.25
C LEU A 194 -7.24 12.15 4.43
N ALA A 195 -6.98 13.39 4.03
CA ALA A 195 -7.97 14.45 4.05
C ALA A 195 -9.18 14.14 3.15
N ASN A 196 -8.94 13.67 1.92
CA ASN A 196 -10.00 13.24 1.01
C ASN A 196 -10.80 12.05 1.58
N LEU A 197 -10.12 11.10 2.25
CA LEU A 197 -10.79 9.95 2.87
C LEU A 197 -11.75 10.42 3.97
N LYS A 198 -11.29 11.31 4.86
CA LYS A 198 -12.13 11.88 5.92
C LYS A 198 -13.32 12.63 5.36
N HIS A 199 -13.11 13.43 4.31
CA HIS A 199 -14.18 14.17 3.65
C HIS A 199 -15.27 13.23 3.11
N HIS A 200 -14.90 12.27 2.26
CA HIS A 200 -15.87 11.34 1.70
C HIS A 200 -16.49 10.39 2.75
N LEU A 201 -15.79 10.13 3.85
CA LEU A 201 -16.37 9.40 4.97
C LEU A 201 -17.49 10.20 5.65
N VAL A 202 -17.36 11.52 5.77
CA VAL A 202 -18.44 12.40 6.27
C VAL A 202 -19.64 12.36 5.34
N ASP A 203 -19.42 12.45 4.02
CA ASP A 203 -20.50 12.36 3.02
C ASP A 203 -21.21 11.01 3.07
N LEU A 204 -20.46 9.92 3.27
CA LEU A 204 -21.01 8.58 3.39
C LEU A 204 -21.81 8.45 4.69
N LYS A 205 -21.27 8.93 5.83
CA LYS A 205 -22.00 8.97 7.11
C LYS A 205 -23.31 9.73 7.01
N ALA A 206 -23.36 10.85 6.30
CA ALA A 206 -24.60 11.62 6.14
C ALA A 206 -25.73 10.84 5.42
N GLN A 207 -25.40 9.74 4.73
CA GLN A 207 -26.37 8.86 4.07
C GLN A 207 -26.84 7.70 4.96
N PHE A 208 -26.09 7.36 6.01
CA PHE A 208 -26.28 6.13 6.80
C PHE A 208 -26.32 6.33 8.32
N GLY A 209 -26.06 7.55 8.82
CA GLY A 209 -26.01 7.93 10.24
C GLY A 209 -27.10 8.90 10.66
#